data_AF-A0A0C2A4I8-F1
#
_entry.id   AF-A0A0C2A4I8-F1
#
_cell.length_a   1.000
_cell.length_b   1.000
_cell.length_c   1.000
_cell.angle_alpha   90.00
_cell.angle_beta   90.00
_cell.angle_gamma   90.00
#
_symmetry.space_group_name_H-M   'P 1'
#
loop_
_entity.id
_entity.type
_entity.pdbx_description
1 polymer ?
#
loop_
_entity_poly.entity_id
_entity_poly.type
_entity_poly.pdbx_seq_one_letter_code
_entity_poly.pdbx_strand_id
1 'polypeptide(L)'
;MAAAIVFSGVFTAACADAPITAGDLQADGQLRAQPADSQQSVHAASETNRPKAQVAERLQVTGLVAAQAEGALEDATRFALDSESIYLHLRADGLTQPRPVTFVWLHGDQRRETMGFLQPSETLSLAASLPLARFVVEGMTPPDPQVEQEPDPLALTGVWKVEVYGADPSGPNLVFEREFEILTVEAAEALAHS
;
A
#
# COMPACT_ATOMS: atom_id res chain seq x y z
N MET A 1 -36.63 -54.13 -22.54
CA MET A 1 -37.05 -52.82 -23.09
C MET A 1 -36.11 -51.77 -22.52
N ALA A 2 -35.38 -51.08 -23.39
CA ALA A 2 -34.30 -50.15 -23.03
C ALA A 2 -34.88 -48.81 -22.55
N ALA A 3 -34.32 -48.26 -21.47
CA ALA A 3 -34.56 -46.89 -21.03
C ALA A 3 -33.30 -46.06 -21.34
N ALA A 4 -33.42 -45.12 -22.26
CA ALA A 4 -32.35 -44.23 -22.68
C ALA A 4 -32.15 -43.13 -21.63
N ILE A 5 -30.92 -43.01 -21.11
CA ILE A 5 -30.49 -41.88 -20.29
C ILE A 5 -30.00 -40.79 -21.26
N VAL A 6 -30.80 -39.73 -21.40
CA VAL A 6 -30.39 -38.52 -22.14
C VAL A 6 -29.62 -37.64 -21.17
N PHE A 7 -28.31 -37.50 -21.42
CA PHE A 7 -27.47 -36.49 -20.80
C PHE A 7 -27.90 -35.10 -21.32
N SER A 8 -28.54 -34.30 -20.47
CA SER A 8 -28.75 -32.87 -20.74
C SER A 8 -27.43 -32.14 -20.59
N GLY A 9 -26.87 -31.72 -21.72
CA GLY A 9 -25.70 -30.84 -21.77
C GLY A 9 -26.01 -29.48 -21.17
N VAL A 10 -25.16 -29.04 -20.25
CA VAL A 10 -25.10 -27.65 -19.75
C VAL A 10 -24.51 -26.81 -20.87
N PHE A 11 -25.34 -25.98 -21.52
CA PHE A 11 -24.84 -24.94 -22.43
C PHE A 11 -24.22 -23.82 -21.59
N THR A 12 -22.95 -23.55 -21.84
CA THR A 12 -22.19 -22.40 -21.38
C THR A 12 -22.89 -21.10 -21.78
N ALA A 13 -23.33 -20.30 -20.82
CA ALA A 13 -23.69 -18.91 -21.06
C ALA A 13 -22.39 -18.13 -21.33
N ALA A 14 -22.04 -17.98 -22.60
CA ALA A 14 -21.00 -17.06 -23.02
C ALA A 14 -21.57 -15.64 -22.91
N CYS A 15 -21.00 -14.82 -22.01
CA CYS A 15 -21.23 -13.37 -22.02
C CYS A 15 -20.56 -12.80 -23.27
N ALA A 16 -21.27 -12.81 -24.39
CA ALA A 16 -20.88 -12.03 -25.55
C ALA A 16 -21.40 -10.60 -25.33
N ASP A 17 -20.49 -9.66 -25.11
CA ASP A 17 -20.79 -8.23 -25.24
C ASP A 17 -21.08 -7.99 -26.73
N ALA A 18 -22.36 -7.88 -27.09
CA ALA A 18 -22.76 -7.71 -28.48
C ALA A 18 -22.29 -6.32 -28.96
N PRO A 19 -21.69 -6.21 -30.16
CA PRO A 19 -21.23 -4.93 -30.67
C PRO A 19 -22.41 -3.98 -30.87
N ILE A 20 -22.22 -2.71 -30.55
CA ILE A 20 -23.21 -1.64 -30.81
C ILE A 20 -23.48 -1.60 -32.31
N THR A 21 -24.74 -1.78 -32.69
CA THR A 21 -25.17 -1.73 -34.09
C THR A 21 -25.78 -0.38 -34.42
N ALA A 22 -25.95 -0.08 -35.71
CA ALA A 22 -26.65 1.14 -36.15
C ALA A 22 -28.11 1.20 -35.64
N GLY A 23 -28.72 0.05 -35.31
CA GLY A 23 -30.05 -0.03 -34.69
C GLY A 23 -30.08 0.49 -33.25
N ASP A 24 -28.93 0.60 -32.59
CA ASP A 24 -28.81 1.06 -31.21
C ASP A 24 -28.53 2.58 -31.11
N LEU A 25 -28.26 3.24 -32.23
CA LEU A 25 -27.88 4.67 -32.30
C LEU A 25 -29.02 5.56 -32.81
N GLN A 26 -29.32 6.61 -32.05
CA GLN A 26 -30.16 7.75 -32.43
C GLN A 26 -29.51 8.54 -33.58
N ALA A 27 -30.30 9.39 -34.24
CA ALA A 27 -29.84 10.18 -35.39
C ALA A 27 -28.73 11.20 -35.05
N ASP A 28 -28.61 11.55 -33.77
CA ASP A 28 -27.56 12.41 -33.22
C ASP A 28 -26.34 11.62 -32.72
N GLY A 29 -26.31 10.30 -32.92
CA GLY A 29 -25.23 9.41 -32.49
C GLY A 29 -25.30 8.98 -31.02
N GLN A 30 -26.34 9.37 -30.27
CA GLN A 30 -26.55 8.89 -28.90
C GLN A 30 -27.14 7.47 -28.89
N LEU A 31 -26.91 6.69 -27.83
CA LEU A 31 -27.54 5.37 -27.69
C LEU A 31 -29.04 5.51 -27.41
N ARG A 32 -29.86 4.65 -28.00
CA ARG A 32 -31.30 4.57 -27.70
C ARG A 32 -31.49 3.96 -26.30
N ALA A 33 -32.30 4.61 -25.45
CA ALA A 33 -32.51 4.18 -24.06
C ALA A 33 -33.24 2.83 -23.92
N GLN A 34 -33.93 2.36 -24.98
CA GLN A 34 -34.62 1.08 -24.96
C GLN A 34 -34.86 0.58 -26.39
N PRO A 35 -33.93 -0.20 -26.96
CA PRO A 35 -34.20 -0.90 -28.21
C PRO A 35 -35.19 -2.03 -27.94
N ALA A 36 -36.19 -2.21 -28.80
CA ALA A 36 -37.28 -3.18 -28.60
C ALA A 36 -36.81 -4.65 -28.50
N ASP A 37 -35.57 -4.94 -28.93
CA ASP A 37 -34.97 -6.29 -28.93
C ASP A 37 -33.52 -6.34 -28.42
N SER A 38 -33.03 -5.30 -27.72
CA SER A 38 -31.63 -5.28 -27.25
C SER A 38 -31.48 -5.82 -25.83
N GLN A 39 -30.53 -6.75 -25.65
CA GLN A 39 -30.08 -7.26 -24.35
C GLN A 39 -29.08 -6.32 -23.65
N GLN A 40 -28.85 -5.12 -24.19
CA GLN A 40 -27.89 -4.19 -23.63
C GLN A 40 -28.50 -3.50 -22.39
N SER A 41 -28.02 -3.89 -21.20
CA SER A 41 -28.41 -3.26 -19.94
C SER A 41 -27.82 -1.84 -19.88
N VAL A 42 -28.63 -0.85 -20.22
CA VAL A 42 -28.30 0.56 -19.94
C VAL A 42 -28.24 0.72 -18.43
N HIS A 43 -27.03 0.88 -17.87
CA HIS A 43 -26.88 1.33 -16.49
C HIS A 43 -27.35 2.79 -16.40
N ALA A 44 -28.67 2.98 -16.38
CA ALA A 44 -29.27 4.23 -15.99
C ALA A 44 -28.82 4.51 -14.55
N ALA A 45 -28.14 5.63 -14.35
CA ALA A 45 -27.85 6.13 -13.01
C ALA A 45 -29.19 6.35 -12.30
N SER A 46 -29.59 5.39 -11.46
CA SER A 46 -30.79 5.50 -10.65
C SER A 46 -30.63 6.70 -9.71
N GLU A 47 -31.64 7.56 -9.60
CA GLU A 47 -31.63 8.73 -8.69
C GLU A 47 -31.37 8.37 -7.22
N THR A 48 -31.46 7.09 -6.87
CA THR A 48 -31.12 6.52 -5.56
C THR A 48 -29.61 6.39 -5.33
N ASN A 49 -28.78 6.39 -6.37
CA ASN A 49 -27.32 6.40 -6.28
C ASN A 49 -26.80 7.85 -6.24
N ARG A 50 -27.12 8.56 -5.16
CA ARG A 50 -26.47 9.86 -4.91
C ARG A 50 -24.98 9.62 -4.62
N PRO A 51 -24.06 10.36 -5.27
CA PRO A 51 -22.65 10.30 -4.91
C PRO A 51 -22.52 10.63 -3.42
N LYS A 52 -22.00 9.67 -2.65
CA LYS A 52 -21.74 9.86 -1.23
C LYS A 52 -20.66 10.94 -1.13
N ALA A 53 -21.01 12.11 -0.60
CA ALA A 53 -20.05 13.18 -0.38
C ALA A 53 -18.92 12.64 0.48
N GLN A 54 -17.72 12.52 -0.10
CA GLN A 54 -16.54 12.11 0.63
C GLN A 54 -16.13 13.29 1.51
N VAL A 55 -16.32 13.15 2.82
CA VAL A 55 -15.82 14.11 3.80
C VAL A 55 -14.35 13.81 4.00
N ALA A 56 -13.47 14.73 3.60
CA ALA A 56 -12.05 14.65 3.88
C ALA A 56 -11.82 14.88 5.39
N GLU A 57 -11.85 13.80 6.17
CA GLU A 57 -11.41 13.84 7.56
C GLU A 57 -9.90 14.06 7.59
N ARG A 58 -9.45 15.17 8.19
CA ARG A 58 -8.03 15.42 8.47
C ARG A 58 -7.59 14.43 9.55
N LEU A 59 -6.91 13.37 9.15
CA LEU A 59 -6.40 12.35 10.04
C LEU A 59 -5.23 12.89 10.86
N GLN A 60 -5.34 12.86 12.20
CA GLN A 60 -4.21 13.17 13.06
C GLN A 60 -3.45 11.88 13.36
N VAL A 61 -2.20 11.79 12.91
CA VAL A 61 -1.36 10.60 13.11
C VAL A 61 -0.23 10.94 14.08
N THR A 62 -0.11 10.16 15.15
CA THR A 62 1.02 10.18 16.08
C THR A 62 1.85 8.94 15.83
N GLY A 63 3.18 9.06 15.92
CA GLY A 63 4.07 7.93 15.67
C GLY A 63 5.41 8.03 16.35
N LEU A 64 6.02 6.87 16.56
CA LEU A 64 7.39 6.72 17.06
C LEU A 64 8.14 5.65 16.26
N VAL A 65 9.46 5.68 16.38
CA VAL A 65 10.32 4.66 15.81
C VAL A 65 11.03 3.95 16.96
N ALA A 66 11.02 2.62 16.95
CA ALA A 66 11.54 1.78 18.03
C ALA A 66 12.41 0.65 17.48
N ALA A 67 13.31 0.14 18.33
CA ALA A 67 14.13 -1.02 18.04
C ALA A 67 13.36 -2.34 18.23
N GLN A 68 12.24 -2.30 18.96
CA GLN A 68 11.41 -3.44 19.28
C GLN A 68 10.08 -3.39 18.52
N ALA A 69 9.61 -4.56 18.06
CA ALA A 69 8.32 -4.68 17.41
C ALA A 69 7.13 -4.54 18.37
N GLU A 70 7.30 -4.99 19.62
CA GLU A 70 6.25 -5.07 20.64
C GLU A 70 6.82 -4.81 22.05
N GLY A 71 5.94 -4.56 23.02
CA GLY A 71 6.31 -4.42 24.43
C GLY A 71 6.46 -2.97 24.89
N ALA A 72 7.42 -2.72 25.78
CA ALA A 72 7.73 -1.39 26.27
C ALA A 72 8.47 -0.60 25.17
N LEU A 73 7.69 0.10 24.35
CA LEU A 73 8.21 0.88 23.22
C LEU A 73 9.00 2.08 23.74
N GLU A 74 10.27 2.16 23.34
CA GLU A 74 11.12 3.31 23.59
C GLU A 74 11.22 4.14 22.32
N ASP A 75 10.91 5.43 22.45
CA ASP A 75 11.00 6.35 21.33
C ASP A 75 12.45 6.72 21.07
N ALA A 76 13.03 6.21 19.99
CA ALA A 76 14.43 6.40 19.65
C ALA A 76 14.60 7.23 18.38
N THR A 77 15.72 7.95 18.32
CA THR A 77 16.17 8.69 17.13
C THR A 77 17.46 8.13 16.58
N ARG A 78 18.05 7.14 17.25
CA ARG A 78 19.34 6.54 16.92
C ARG A 78 19.25 5.03 17.12
N PHE A 79 19.75 4.27 16.14
CA PHE A 79 19.72 2.81 16.14
C PHE A 79 21.10 2.28 15.79
N ALA A 80 21.48 1.15 16.38
CA ALA A 80 22.70 0.45 16.01
C ALA A 80 22.44 -0.47 14.81
N LEU A 81 23.43 -0.58 13.92
CA LEU A 81 23.35 -1.35 12.67
C LEU A 81 23.14 -2.87 12.89
N ASP A 82 23.46 -3.39 14.07
CA ASP A 82 23.23 -4.79 14.47
C ASP A 82 21.76 -5.09 14.82
N SER A 83 20.88 -4.08 14.81
CA SER A 83 19.44 -4.26 14.93
C SER A 83 18.90 -5.04 13.73
N GLU A 84 18.03 -6.03 13.96
CA GLU A 84 17.44 -6.80 12.84
C GLU A 84 16.54 -5.92 11.95
N SER A 85 15.78 -5.04 12.58
CA SER A 85 14.82 -4.15 11.93
C SER A 85 14.57 -2.91 12.78
N ILE A 86 14.13 -1.85 12.12
CA ILE A 86 13.62 -0.64 12.77
C ILE A 86 12.10 -0.64 12.60
N TYR A 87 11.36 -0.41 13.67
CA TYR A 87 9.91 -0.53 13.69
C TYR A 87 9.24 0.84 13.80
N LEU A 88 8.26 1.09 12.95
CA LEU A 88 7.40 2.26 13.01
C LEU A 88 6.08 1.89 13.68
N HIS A 89 5.76 2.57 14.77
CA HIS A 89 4.47 2.44 15.45
C HIS A 89 3.66 3.71 15.26
N LEU A 90 2.41 3.55 14.85
CA LEU A 90 1.50 4.67 14.57
C LEU A 90 0.20 4.50 15.35
N ARG A 91 -0.41 5.64 15.67
CA ARG A 91 -1.79 5.78 16.13
C ARG A 91 -2.45 6.85 15.28
N ALA A 92 -3.62 6.55 14.74
CA ALA A 92 -4.40 7.48 13.94
C ALA A 92 -5.68 7.86 14.69
N ASP A 93 -5.74 9.10 15.18
CA ASP A 93 -6.85 9.60 15.97
C ASP A 93 -8.06 9.90 15.07
N GLY A 94 -9.25 9.49 15.51
CA GLY A 94 -10.51 9.68 14.76
C GLY A 94 -10.71 8.71 13.58
N LEU A 95 -9.82 7.72 13.41
CA LEU A 95 -9.97 6.71 12.37
C LEU A 95 -11.04 5.69 12.74
N THR A 96 -12.11 5.58 11.94
CA THR A 96 -13.21 4.62 12.19
C THR A 96 -13.11 3.34 11.37
N GLN A 97 -12.36 3.37 10.27
CA GLN A 97 -12.11 2.22 9.38
C GLN A 97 -10.66 2.20 8.94
N PRO A 98 -10.06 1.03 8.68
CA PRO A 98 -8.70 0.94 8.17
C PRO A 98 -8.52 1.78 6.90
N ARG A 99 -7.42 2.53 6.81
CA ARG A 99 -7.10 3.36 5.65
C ARG A 99 -5.81 2.91 4.98
N PRO A 100 -5.80 2.71 3.65
CA PRO A 100 -4.58 2.36 2.94
C PRO A 100 -3.58 3.53 2.99
N VAL A 101 -2.32 3.17 3.22
CA VAL A 101 -1.19 4.11 3.26
C VAL A 101 0.03 3.52 2.55
N THR A 102 0.93 4.39 2.14
CA THR A 102 2.26 4.02 1.65
C THR A 102 3.30 4.50 2.65
N PHE A 103 4.11 3.56 3.15
CA PHE A 103 5.30 3.85 3.95
C PHE A 103 6.49 4.01 3.02
N VAL A 104 7.21 5.12 3.16
CA VAL A 104 8.37 5.44 2.33
C VAL A 104 9.57 5.63 3.25
N TRP A 105 10.58 4.79 3.08
CA TRP A 105 11.86 4.89 3.79
C TRP A 105 12.90 5.49 2.84
N LEU A 106 13.56 6.55 3.28
CA LEU A 106 14.51 7.35 2.51
C LEU A 106 15.88 7.32 3.19
N HIS A 107 16.92 7.08 2.39
CA HIS A 107 18.32 7.14 2.82
C HIS A 107 19.21 7.56 1.65
N GLY A 108 19.73 8.79 1.69
CA GLY A 108 20.39 9.38 0.53
C GLY A 108 19.48 9.33 -0.71
N ASP A 109 19.95 8.69 -1.78
CA ASP A 109 19.20 8.48 -3.02
C ASP A 109 18.32 7.20 -2.99
N GLN A 110 18.43 6.39 -1.94
CA GLN A 110 17.64 5.18 -1.78
C GLN A 110 16.23 5.51 -1.30
N ARG A 111 15.24 4.89 -1.95
CA ARG A 111 13.83 4.99 -1.62
C ARG A 111 13.20 3.61 -1.60
N ARG A 112 12.54 3.27 -0.49
CA ARG A 112 11.83 2.00 -0.32
C ARG A 112 10.40 2.26 0.04
N GLU A 113 9.50 1.70 -0.75
CA GLU A 113 8.06 1.86 -0.53
C GLU A 113 7.44 0.54 -0.10
N THR A 114 6.55 0.60 0.88
CA THR A 114 5.75 -0.54 1.30
C THR A 114 4.33 -0.08 1.51
N MET A 115 3.38 -0.76 0.87
CA MET A 115 1.96 -0.49 1.09
C MET A 115 1.50 -1.14 2.40
N GLY A 116 0.58 -0.49 3.09
CA GLY A 116 -0.10 -1.08 4.24
C GLY A 116 -1.36 -0.32 4.61
N PHE A 117 -1.77 -0.46 5.87
CA PHE A 117 -3.00 0.14 6.38
C PHE A 117 -2.77 0.78 7.74
N LEU A 118 -3.26 1.99 7.93
CA LEU A 118 -3.49 2.54 9.25
C LEU A 118 -4.73 1.89 9.83
N GLN A 119 -4.58 1.25 10.99
CA GLN A 119 -5.68 0.62 11.72
C GLN A 119 -6.29 1.62 12.71
N PRO A 120 -7.62 1.60 12.92
CA PRO A 120 -8.24 2.24 14.07
C PRO A 120 -7.62 1.71 15.37
N SER A 121 -7.05 2.59 16.19
CA SER A 121 -6.44 2.18 17.45
C SER A 121 -6.44 3.33 18.47
N GLU A 122 -6.62 2.99 19.75
CA GLU A 122 -6.49 3.92 20.88
C GLU A 122 -5.03 4.07 21.34
N THR A 123 -4.17 3.12 20.97
CA THR A 123 -2.74 3.09 21.33
C THR A 123 -1.85 3.03 20.09
N LEU A 124 -0.56 3.26 20.28
CA LEU A 124 0.42 3.00 19.23
C LEU A 124 0.41 1.52 18.88
N SER A 125 0.36 1.23 17.58
CA SER A 125 0.39 -0.12 17.02
C SER A 125 1.46 -0.22 15.95
N LEU A 126 2.07 -1.40 15.82
CA LEU A 126 3.06 -1.64 14.78
C LEU A 126 2.42 -1.40 13.39
N ALA A 127 3.00 -0.50 12.62
CA ALA A 127 2.49 -0.08 11.32
C ALA A 127 3.38 -0.60 10.17
N ALA A 128 4.70 -0.50 10.33
CA ALA A 128 5.66 -0.95 9.33
C ALA A 128 7.01 -1.29 9.99
N SER A 129 7.86 -2.01 9.27
CA SER A 129 9.24 -2.23 9.66
C SER A 129 10.19 -2.01 8.49
N LEU A 130 11.40 -1.58 8.81
CA LEU A 130 12.54 -1.48 7.90
C LEU A 130 13.55 -2.56 8.28
N PRO A 131 13.64 -3.68 7.50
CA PRO A 131 14.66 -4.70 7.72
C PRO A 131 16.05 -4.17 7.36
N LEU A 132 17.01 -4.29 8.29
CA LEU A 132 18.39 -3.84 8.06
C LEU A 132 19.23 -4.92 7.35
N ALA A 133 18.92 -6.20 7.55
CA ALA A 133 19.70 -7.32 6.99
C ALA A 133 19.49 -7.58 5.48
N ARG A 134 18.61 -6.85 4.79
CA ARG A 134 18.22 -7.12 3.39
C ARG A 134 18.23 -5.86 2.54
N PHE A 135 19.42 -5.36 2.26
CA PHE A 135 19.63 -4.39 1.19
C PHE A 135 20.15 -5.09 -0.06
N VAL A 136 19.25 -5.79 -0.74
CA VAL A 136 19.48 -6.21 -2.12
C VAL A 136 18.95 -5.10 -3.02
N VAL A 137 19.83 -4.58 -3.88
CA VAL A 137 19.53 -3.53 -4.86
C VAL A 137 18.49 -4.06 -5.85
N GLU A 138 17.22 -3.70 -5.63
CA GLU A 138 16.15 -3.98 -6.58
C GLU A 138 16.24 -2.95 -7.71
N GLY A 139 16.95 -3.30 -8.81
CA GLY A 139 17.04 -2.43 -9.98
C GLY A 139 18.30 -2.56 -10.86
N MET A 140 19.29 -3.36 -10.46
CA MET A 140 20.43 -3.67 -11.33
C MET A 140 20.23 -5.03 -12.00
N THR A 141 20.37 -5.05 -13.33
CA THR A 141 20.64 -6.25 -14.15
C THR A 141 21.46 -7.24 -13.35
N PRO A 142 21.14 -8.56 -13.36
CA PRO A 142 21.93 -9.54 -12.61
C PRO A 142 23.41 -9.29 -12.90
N PRO A 143 24.25 -8.99 -11.90
CA PRO A 143 25.68 -9.03 -12.12
C PRO A 143 26.01 -10.44 -12.62
N ASP A 144 27.05 -10.55 -13.44
CA ASP A 144 27.64 -11.85 -13.78
C ASP A 144 27.65 -12.75 -12.53
N PRO A 145 27.32 -14.06 -12.65
CA PRO A 145 27.22 -14.99 -11.52
C PRO A 145 28.55 -15.26 -10.79
N GLN A 146 29.51 -14.34 -10.86
CA GLN A 146 30.85 -14.41 -10.29
C GLN A 146 31.16 -13.31 -9.26
N VAL A 147 30.21 -12.42 -8.93
CA VAL A 147 30.41 -11.45 -7.83
C VAL A 147 29.22 -11.52 -6.87
N GLU A 148 29.33 -12.39 -5.86
CA GLU A 148 28.55 -12.27 -4.61
C GLU A 148 29.07 -11.03 -3.88
N GLN A 149 28.65 -9.85 -4.32
CA GLN A 149 28.95 -8.62 -3.61
C GLN A 149 28.02 -8.57 -2.40
N GLU A 150 28.52 -9.00 -1.24
CA GLU A 150 27.83 -8.73 0.03
C GLU A 150 27.55 -7.22 0.08
N PRO A 151 26.30 -6.80 0.32
CA PRO A 151 25.97 -5.38 0.41
C PRO A 151 26.80 -4.78 1.53
N ASP A 152 27.51 -3.68 1.25
CA ASP A 152 28.30 -2.97 2.27
C ASP A 152 27.36 -2.56 3.41
N PRO A 153 27.48 -3.15 4.61
CA PRO A 153 26.57 -2.87 5.71
C PRO A 153 26.69 -1.41 6.16
N LEU A 154 27.84 -0.75 5.93
CA LEU A 154 28.01 0.67 6.22
C LEU A 154 27.17 1.56 5.31
N ALA A 155 26.73 1.06 4.14
CA ALA A 155 25.83 1.79 3.26
C ALA A 155 24.46 2.05 3.88
N LEU A 156 24.14 1.46 5.04
CA LEU A 156 22.89 1.70 5.77
C LEU A 156 23.04 2.71 6.90
N THR A 157 24.27 3.12 7.20
CA THR A 157 24.54 4.08 8.27
C THR A 157 24.24 5.51 7.84
N GLY A 158 23.99 6.38 8.81
CA GLY A 158 23.64 7.78 8.61
C GLY A 158 22.14 8.07 8.76
N VAL A 159 21.72 9.20 8.22
CA VAL A 159 20.37 9.74 8.42
C VAL A 159 19.36 9.05 7.50
N TRP A 160 18.28 8.60 8.13
CA TRP A 160 17.11 8.02 7.51
C TRP A 160 15.90 8.92 7.74
N LYS A 161 14.97 8.91 6.77
CA LYS A 161 13.64 9.50 6.94
C LYS A 161 12.57 8.47 6.62
N VAL A 162 11.54 8.41 7.45
CA VAL A 162 10.31 7.69 7.15
C VAL A 162 9.20 8.69 6.89
N GLU A 163 8.46 8.48 5.80
CA GLU A 163 7.28 9.24 5.43
C GLU A 163 6.09 8.29 5.28
N VAL A 164 4.90 8.74 5.69
CA VAL A 164 3.66 7.98 5.56
C VAL A 164 2.69 8.81 4.76
N TYR A 165 2.27 8.27 3.62
CA TYR A 165 1.32 8.90 2.73
C TYR A 165 -0.03 8.22 2.82
N GLY A 166 -1.08 8.98 3.13
CA GLY A 166 -2.45 8.55 2.97
C GLY A 166 -2.84 8.45 1.50
N ALA A 167 -3.63 7.44 1.15
CA ALA A 167 -4.30 7.39 -0.13
C ALA A 167 -5.46 8.40 -0.14
N ASP A 168 -5.25 9.56 -0.78
CA ASP A 168 -6.29 10.57 -1.00
C ASP A 168 -6.56 10.68 -2.51
N PRO A 169 -7.83 10.76 -2.96
CA PRO A 169 -8.16 10.94 -4.38
C PRO A 169 -7.57 12.23 -4.99
N SER A 170 -7.16 13.21 -4.18
CA SER A 170 -6.51 14.45 -4.64
C SER A 170 -4.99 14.35 -4.83
N GLY A 171 -4.37 13.22 -4.46
CA GLY A 171 -2.92 13.01 -4.57
C GLY A 171 -2.29 12.44 -3.29
N PRO A 172 -0.98 12.18 -3.28
CA PRO A 172 -0.30 11.71 -2.07
C PRO A 172 -0.42 12.75 -0.95
N ASN A 173 -0.98 12.35 0.19
CA ASN A 173 -1.18 13.20 1.35
C ASN A 173 -0.25 12.77 2.49
N LEU A 174 0.79 13.54 2.80
CA LEU A 174 1.73 13.23 3.87
C LEU A 174 1.02 13.36 5.24
N VAL A 175 0.89 12.25 5.96
CA VAL A 175 0.21 12.21 7.27
C VAL A 175 1.16 12.07 8.45
N PHE A 176 2.38 11.58 8.21
CA PHE A 176 3.42 11.46 9.23
C PHE A 176 4.80 11.49 8.56
N GLU A 177 5.77 12.15 9.18
CA GLU A 177 7.17 12.03 8.82
C GLU A 177 8.06 12.03 10.05
N ARG A 178 9.21 11.35 9.96
CA ARG A 178 10.19 11.33 11.02
C ARG A 178 11.59 11.00 10.52
N GLU A 179 12.59 11.70 11.05
CA GLU A 179 14.00 11.41 10.84
C GLU A 179 14.58 10.59 12.01
N PHE A 180 15.53 9.73 11.69
CA PHE A 180 16.33 8.97 12.65
C PHE A 180 17.70 8.66 12.04
N GLU A 181 18.62 8.13 12.84
CA GLU A 181 19.98 7.84 12.42
C GLU A 181 20.34 6.38 12.71
N ILE A 182 21.01 5.72 11.77
CA ILE A 182 21.60 4.39 11.99
C ILE A 182 23.11 4.58 12.15
N LEU A 183 23.64 4.10 13.26
CA LEU A 183 25.04 4.20 13.63
C LEU A 183 25.74 2.86 13.47
N THR A 184 27.06 2.89 13.28
CA THR A 184 27.86 1.67 13.50
C THR A 184 27.73 1.24 14.96
N VAL A 185 28.01 -0.04 15.23
CA VAL A 185 27.92 -0.59 16.59
C VAL A 185 28.86 0.16 17.53
N GLU A 186 30.09 0.45 17.10
CA GLU A 186 31.09 1.15 17.89
C GLU A 186 30.66 2.58 18.21
N ALA A 187 30.03 3.27 17.26
CA ALA A 187 29.53 4.62 17.45
C ALA A 187 28.34 4.65 18.42
N ALA A 188 27.43 3.67 18.34
CA ALA A 188 26.33 3.51 19.28
C ALA A 188 26.83 3.20 20.70
N GLU A 189 27.79 2.28 20.85
CA GLU A 189 28.42 1.95 22.12
C GLU A 189 29.15 3.16 22.75
N ALA A 190 29.88 3.93 21.94
CA ALA A 190 30.59 5.12 22.43
C ALA A 190 29.62 6.16 23.03
N LEU A 191 28.41 6.30 22.46
CA LEU A 191 27.37 7.19 22.97
C LEU A 191 26.67 6.64 24.22
N ALA A 192 26.57 5.32 24.37
CA ALA A 192 25.97 4.70 25.55
C ALA A 192 26.85 4.84 26.82
N HIS A 193 28.15 5.07 26.65
CA HIS A 193 29.12 5.20 27.74
C HIS A 193 29.55 6.65 28.04
N SER A 194 28.95 7.64 27.38
CA SER A 194 29.21 9.08 27.59
C SER A 194 28.21 9.71 28.55
#